data_AF-A0A2H9MTH0-F1
#
_entry.id   AF-A0A2H9MTH0-F1
#
_cell.length_a   1.000
_cell.length_b   1.000
_cell.length_c   1.000
_cell.angle_alpha   90.00
_cell.angle_beta   90.00
_cell.angle_gamma   90.00
#
_symmetry.space_group_name_H-M   'P 1'
#
loop_
_entity.id
_entity.type
_entity.pdbx_description
1 polymer ?
#
loop_
_entity_poly.entity_id
_entity_poly.type
_entity_poly.pdbx_seq_one_letter_code
_entity_poly.pdbx_strand_id
1 'polypeptide(L)' 'MNATKKTTKFFMTVDNSIYQKIKKLASKRGITTQEFIRAIIIPEWIDGNKYNKHQFFRTKSNS' A
#
# COMPACT_ATOMS: atom_id res chain seq x y z
N MET A 1 -6.36 31.00 8.38
CA MET A 1 -7.39 29.95 8.43
C MET A 1 -6.75 28.64 8.03
N ASN A 2 -6.61 27.68 8.95
CA ASN A 2 -6.02 26.38 8.64
C ASN A 2 -7.05 25.54 7.87
N ALA A 3 -6.80 25.28 6.59
CA ALA A 3 -7.64 24.38 5.81
C ALA A 3 -7.63 22.99 6.48
N THR A 4 -8.76 22.57 7.03
CA THR A 4 -8.91 21.24 7.60
C THR A 4 -8.72 20.23 6.49
N LYS A 5 -7.66 19.40 6.60
CA LYS A 5 -7.39 18.34 5.63
C LYS A 5 -8.60 17.42 5.59
N LYS A 6 -9.35 17.46 4.48
CA LYS A 6 -10.54 16.61 4.27
C LYS A 6 -10.07 15.15 4.20
N THR A 7 -10.37 14.37 5.23
CA THR A 7 -10.06 12.94 5.28
C THR A 7 -11.29 12.13 4.88
N THR A 8 -11.06 11.04 4.13
CA THR A 8 -12.11 10.08 3.73
C THR A 8 -11.80 8.73 4.37
N LYS A 9 -12.82 8.09 4.96
CA LYS A 9 -12.67 6.75 5.55
C LYS A 9 -12.66 5.71 4.43
N PHE A 10 -11.71 4.77 4.50
CA PHE A 10 -11.64 3.62 3.61
C PHE A 10 -11.99 2.36 4.40
N PHE A 11 -13.00 1.62 3.95
CA PHE A 11 -13.40 0.33 4.52
C PHE A 11 -13.08 -0.77 3.51
N MET A 12 -12.48 -1.86 4.00
CA MET A 12 -12.10 -3.01 3.18
C MET A 12 -12.32 -4.29 3.96
N THR A 13 -12.93 -5.28 3.30
CA THR A 13 -13.10 -6.63 3.82
C THR A 13 -11.99 -7.51 3.23
N VAL A 14 -11.33 -8.29 4.07
CA VAL A 14 -10.32 -9.28 3.67
C VAL A 14 -10.51 -10.56 4.45
N ASP A 15 -10.13 -11.69 3.86
CA ASP A 15 -10.13 -12.97 4.56
C ASP A 15 -9.23 -12.93 5.79
N ASN A 16 -9.72 -13.50 6.90
CA ASN A 16 -8.99 -13.49 8.17
C ASN A 16 -7.60 -14.13 8.04
N SER A 17 -7.47 -15.21 7.28
CA SER A 17 -6.18 -15.89 7.05
C SER A 17 -5.15 -14.98 6.36
N ILE A 18 -5.60 -14.16 5.41
CA ILE A 18 -4.77 -13.17 4.72
C ILE A 18 -4.44 -12.02 5.66
N TYR A 19 -5.41 -11.52 6.43
CA TYR A 19 -5.20 -10.46 7.41
C TYR A 19 -4.11 -10.83 8.44
N GLN A 20 -4.12 -12.07 8.96
CA GLN A 20 -3.09 -12.49 9.92
C GLN A 20 -1.69 -12.54 9.29
N LYS A 21 -1.57 -12.96 8.03
CA LYS A 21 -0.29 -12.93 7.30
C LYS A 21 0.23 -11.50 7.16
N ILE A 22 -0.65 -10.58 6.76
CA ILE A 22 -0.31 -9.15 6.62
C ILE A 22 0.11 -8.57 7.98
N LYS A 23 -0.66 -8.84 9.04
CA LYS A 23 -0.35 -8.39 10.40
C LYS A 23 1.04 -8.86 10.86
N LYS A 24 1.39 -10.13 10.61
CA LYS A 24 2.71 -10.68 10.94
C LYS A 24 3.83 -9.96 10.17
N LEU A 25 3.62 -9.66 8.89
CA LEU A 25 4.58 -8.93 8.07
C LEU A 25 4.75 -7.47 8.51
N ALA A 26 3.65 -6.78 8.83
CA ALA A 26 3.66 -5.42 9.33
C ALA A 26 4.40 -5.32 10.68
N SER A 27 4.11 -6.24 11.59
CA SER A 27 4.77 -6.32 12.90
C SER A 27 6.28 -6.55 12.77
N LYS A 28 6.73 -7.42 11.85
CA LYS A 28 8.16 -7.61 11.57
C LYS A 28 8.86 -6.34 11.08
N ARG A 29 8.12 -5.41 10.47
CA ARG A 29 8.62 -4.13 9.95
C ARG A 29 8.40 -2.96 10.92
N GLY A 30 7.82 -3.20 12.10
CA GLY A 30 7.54 -2.17 13.09
C GLY A 30 6.46 -1.16 12.66
N ILE A 31 5.60 -1.49 11.69
CA ILE A 31 4.53 -0.62 11.21
C ILE A 31 3.15 -1.23 11.47
N THR A 32 2.11 -0.40 11.41
CA THR A 32 0.73 -0.87 11.56
C THR A 32 0.27 -1.65 10.32
N THR A 33 -0.70 -2.56 10.53
CA THR A 33 -1.34 -3.28 9.42
C THR A 33 -1.95 -2.32 8.40
N GLN A 34 -2.51 -1.19 8.84
CA GLN A 34 -3.08 -0.18 7.96
C GLN A 34 -2.03 0.53 7.12
N GLU A 35 -0.88 0.89 7.70
CA GLU A 35 0.25 1.48 6.95
C GLU A 35 0.81 0.50 5.93
N PHE A 36 0.91 -0.78 6.31
CA PHE A 36 1.37 -1.83 5.41
C PHE A 36 0.41 -2.02 4.23
N ILE A 37 -0.90 -2.09 4.49
CA ILE A 37 -1.93 -2.17 3.44
C ILE A 37 -1.88 -0.91 2.55
N ARG A 38 -1.74 0.27 3.16
CA ARG A 38 -1.64 1.54 2.44
C ARG A 38 -0.43 1.59 1.52
N ALA A 39 0.73 1.08 1.93
CA ALA A 39 1.93 1.04 1.09
C ALA A 39 1.80 0.11 -0.14
N ILE A 40 0.89 -0.86 -0.10
CA ILE A 40 0.61 -1.76 -1.23
C ILE A 40 -0.46 -1.16 -2.16
N ILE A 41 -1.54 -0.60 -1.58
CA ILE A 41 -2.70 -0.08 -2.33
C ILE A 41 -2.51 1.35 -2.82
N ILE A 42 -1.75 2.16 -2.08
CA ILE A 42 -1.35 3.52 -2.47
C ILE A 42 0.09 3.44 -2.96
N PRO A 43 0.31 3.03 -4.20
CA PRO A 43 1.61 3.09 -4.81
C PRO A 43 2.02 4.55 -5.02
N GLU A 44 3.33 4.78 -5.07
CA GLU A 44 3.89 6.14 -5.19
C GLU A 44 3.51 6.87 -6.49
N TRP A 45 2.93 6.18 -7.48
CA TRP A 45 2.45 6.79 -8.73
C TRP A 45 1.10 7.51 -8.61
N ILE A 46 0.38 7.36 -7.48
CA ILE A 46 -0.86 8.12 -7.25
C ILE A 46 -0.55 9.60 -7.03
N ASP A 47 0.63 9.92 -6.53
CA ASP A 47 1.19 11.26 -6.71
C ASP A 47 1.64 11.38 -8.17
N GLY A 48 0.79 11.99 -8.99
CA GLY A 48 1.04 12.28 -10.41
C GLY A 48 2.25 13.20 -10.68
N ASN A 49 3.15 13.38 -9.72
CA ASN A 49 4.39 14.12 -9.86
C ASN A 49 5.59 13.19 -9.63
N LYS A 50 6.02 12.61 -10.76
CA LYS A 50 7.34 12.02 -11.05
C LYS A 50 7.62 10.67 -10.38
N TYR A 51 7.44 9.55 -11.09
CA TYR A 51 8.49 8.52 -11.27
C TYR A 51 8.09 7.58 -12.43
N ASN A 52 9.05 7.26 -13.28
CA ASN A 52 8.87 6.57 -14.56
C ASN A 52 8.24 5.16 -14.40
N LYS A 53 7.13 4.94 -15.12
CA LYS A 53 6.25 3.76 -15.14
C LYS A 53 6.87 2.41 -15.55
N HIS A 54 8.18 2.25 -15.69
CA HIS A 54 8.75 1.15 -16.48
C HIS A 54 9.36 -0.06 -15.75
N GLN A 55 9.19 -0.25 -14.44
CA GLN A 55 9.86 -1.38 -13.77
C GLN A 55 9.02 -2.33 -12.90
N PHE A 56 7.76 -2.04 -12.59
CA PHE A 56 7.06 -2.85 -11.57
C PHE A 56 6.48 -4.20 -12.06
N PHE A 57 6.41 -4.45 -13.36
CA PHE A 57 5.98 -5.76 -13.90
C PHE A 57 6.88 -6.30 -15.01
N ARG A 58 8.21 -6.12 -14.92
CA ARG A 58 9.13 -6.95 -15.72
C ARG A 58 9.41 -8.24 -14.95
N THR A 59 8.51 -9.20 -15.08
CA THR A 59 8.86 -10.60 -14.83
C THR A 59 9.99 -10.96 -15.79
N LYS A 60 11.07 -11.57 -15.29
CA LYS A 60 12.00 -12.30 -16.16
C LYS A 60 11.21 -13.43 -16.81
N SER A 61 10.82 -13.26 -18.06
CA SER A 61 10.56 -14.39 -18.95
C SER A 61 11.92 -14.82 -19.49
N ASN A 62 12.31 -16.05 -19.14
CA ASN A 62 13.47 -16.71 -19.70
C ASN A 62 13.34 -16.78 -21.23
N SER A 63 14.46 -16.49 -21.92
CA SER A 63 14.85 -17.16 -23.16
C SER A 63 16.36 -17.23 -23.22
#